data_AF-A0A1V5IG06-F1
#
_entry.id   AF-A0A1V5IG06-F1
#
_cell.length_a   1.000
_cell.length_b   1.000
_cell.length_c   1.000
_cell.angle_alpha   90.00
_cell.angle_beta   90.00
_cell.angle_gamma   90.00
#
_symmetry.space_group_name_H-M   'P 1'
#
loop_
_entity.id
_entity.type
_entity.pdbx_description
1 polymer ?
#
loop_
_entity_poly.entity_id
_entity_poly.type
_entity_poly.pdbx_seq_one_letter_code
_entity_poly.pdbx_strand_id
1 'polypeptide(L)'
;MVYTAPGSAAFSRKRGSMADKITAELALIDTELAAVELGDIELNSGEILVGNAGNVATAVTPSGDVTVSNAGVTTIGAKKVGKAMLVSESEAVAGNIFVSTGADSAIDEVAVSGDATLAASGALTIADSVLDGSNVANTSPDNVIGAIPVLYRIAVEDASANNDITSTHKFLVTDFWFVGGATPGVAEDTVQLLNGTNAISEAVAKTTDANCLVRATQLNQSTGMIAAGGTIRITSVKNTNVAGTAYVMGIRVA
;
A
#
# COMPACT_ATOMS: atom_id res chain seq x y z
N MET A 1 -11.67 -32.10 -111.45
CA MET A 1 -11.43 -32.65 -110.10
C MET A 1 -12.78 -33.00 -109.50
N VAL A 2 -13.02 -34.27 -109.17
CA VAL A 2 -14.29 -34.75 -108.60
C VAL A 2 -14.24 -34.57 -107.09
N TYR A 3 -15.11 -33.73 -106.52
CA TYR A 3 -15.26 -33.57 -105.08
C TYR A 3 -16.02 -34.77 -104.53
N THR A 4 -15.38 -35.57 -103.68
CA THR A 4 -16.04 -36.63 -102.92
C THR A 4 -16.45 -36.06 -101.57
N ALA A 5 -17.75 -35.88 -101.34
CA ALA A 5 -18.25 -35.33 -100.09
C ALA A 5 -17.92 -36.29 -98.91
N PRO A 6 -17.53 -35.78 -97.73
CA PRO A 6 -17.27 -36.62 -96.56
C PRO A 6 -18.51 -37.44 -96.19
N GLY A 7 -18.34 -38.72 -95.86
CA GLY A 7 -19.43 -39.58 -95.40
C GLY A 7 -20.03 -39.12 -94.07
N SER A 8 -21.24 -39.57 -93.72
CA SER A 8 -21.93 -39.20 -92.46
C SER A 8 -21.10 -39.45 -91.20
N ALA A 9 -20.18 -40.42 -91.22
CA ALA A 9 -19.21 -40.69 -90.15
C ALA A 9 -18.14 -39.60 -89.97
N ALA A 10 -17.84 -38.82 -91.02
CA ALA A 10 -16.97 -37.64 -90.93
C ALA A 10 -17.69 -36.43 -90.31
N PHE A 11 -19.04 -36.41 -90.35
CA PHE A 11 -19.88 -35.38 -89.74
C PHE A 11 -20.41 -35.74 -88.35
N SER A 12 -20.34 -37.01 -87.94
CA SER A 12 -20.46 -37.36 -86.54
C SER A 12 -19.22 -36.84 -85.83
N ARG A 13 -19.28 -35.58 -85.36
CA ARG A 13 -18.41 -35.13 -84.27
C ARG A 13 -18.43 -36.26 -83.27
N LYS A 14 -17.26 -36.80 -82.93
CA LYS A 14 -17.06 -37.81 -81.88
C LYS A 14 -17.45 -37.15 -80.54
N ARG A 15 -18.72 -36.78 -80.38
CA ARG A 15 -19.33 -36.48 -79.10
C ARG A 15 -19.26 -37.85 -78.45
N GLY A 16 -18.39 -38.01 -77.46
CA GLY A 16 -18.32 -39.25 -76.69
C GLY A 16 -19.73 -39.70 -76.30
N SER A 17 -19.88 -40.99 -76.01
CA SER A 17 -21.13 -41.51 -75.47
C SER A 17 -21.58 -40.67 -74.28
N MET A 18 -22.86 -40.73 -73.92
CA MET A 18 -23.33 -40.00 -72.74
C MET A 18 -22.49 -40.34 -71.49
N ALA A 19 -22.05 -41.60 -71.39
CA ALA A 19 -21.14 -42.05 -70.34
C ALA A 19 -19.77 -41.34 -70.38
N ASP A 20 -19.18 -41.12 -71.55
CA ASP A 20 -17.89 -40.42 -71.68
C ASP A 20 -18.00 -38.94 -71.29
N LYS A 21 -19.14 -38.31 -71.60
CA LYS A 21 -19.40 -36.91 -71.23
C LYS A 21 -19.61 -36.76 -69.73
N ILE A 22 -20.43 -37.63 -69.14
CA ILE A 22 -20.66 -37.66 -67.70
C ILE A 22 -19.35 -37.92 -66.96
N THR A 23 -18.52 -38.84 -67.45
CA THR A 23 -17.20 -39.14 -66.84
C THR A 23 -16.27 -37.93 -66.91
N ALA A 24 -16.22 -37.22 -68.04
CA ALA A 24 -15.41 -36.01 -68.17
C ALA A 24 -15.89 -34.87 -67.26
N GLU A 25 -17.21 -34.72 -67.10
CA GLU A 25 -17.81 -33.68 -66.26
C GLU A 25 -17.64 -33.99 -64.77
N LEU A 26 -17.80 -35.25 -64.36
CA LEU A 26 -17.47 -35.69 -63.00
C LEU A 26 -16.00 -35.46 -62.66
N ALA A 27 -15.08 -35.71 -63.59
CA ALA A 27 -13.65 -35.44 -63.37
C ALA A 27 -13.36 -33.94 -63.17
N LEU A 28 -14.11 -33.06 -63.83
CA LEU A 28 -14.02 -31.61 -63.62
C LEU A 28 -14.58 -31.21 -62.25
N ILE A 29 -15.75 -31.77 -61.87
CA ILE A 29 -16.36 -31.54 -60.55
C ILE A 29 -15.44 -32.04 -59.44
N ASP A 30 -14.82 -33.21 -59.58
CA ASP A 30 -13.85 -33.73 -58.61
C ASP A 30 -12.62 -32.83 -58.50
N THR A 31 -12.19 -32.22 -59.61
CA THR A 31 -11.09 -31.25 -59.62
C THR A 31 -11.48 -29.95 -58.92
N GLU A 32 -12.69 -29.44 -59.17
CA GLU A 32 -13.22 -28.23 -58.53
C GLU A 32 -13.48 -28.47 -57.04
N LEU A 33 -14.02 -29.63 -56.66
CA LEU A 33 -14.25 -30.03 -55.28
C LEU A 33 -12.93 -30.25 -54.54
N ALA A 34 -11.93 -30.87 -55.16
CA ALA A 34 -10.59 -30.99 -54.59
C ALA A 34 -9.94 -29.61 -54.37
N ALA A 35 -10.19 -28.63 -55.24
CA ALA A 35 -9.75 -27.26 -55.03
C ALA A 35 -10.51 -26.55 -53.88
N VAL A 36 -11.74 -26.97 -53.59
CA VAL A 36 -12.54 -26.50 -52.43
C VAL A 36 -12.15 -27.23 -51.14
N GLU A 37 -11.81 -28.53 -51.19
CA GLU A 37 -11.30 -29.32 -50.05
C GLU A 37 -9.85 -28.93 -49.69
N LEU A 38 -9.00 -28.61 -50.67
CA LEU A 38 -7.73 -27.90 -50.46
C LEU A 38 -7.94 -26.44 -50.03
N GLY A 39 -9.17 -25.94 -50.17
CA GLY A 39 -9.65 -24.63 -49.75
C GLY A 39 -10.27 -24.64 -48.34
N ASP A 40 -9.90 -25.60 -47.47
CA ASP A 40 -9.69 -25.25 -46.07
C ASP A 40 -8.86 -23.97 -46.08
N ILE A 41 -9.50 -22.82 -45.83
CA ILE A 41 -8.90 -21.50 -46.05
C ILE A 41 -7.49 -21.52 -45.50
N GLU A 42 -6.48 -21.56 -46.39
CA GLU A 42 -5.09 -21.68 -45.97
C GLU A 42 -4.79 -20.47 -45.09
N LEU A 43 -4.70 -20.72 -43.78
CA LEU A 43 -4.54 -19.69 -42.77
C LEU A 43 -3.24 -19.99 -42.04
N ASN A 44 -2.26 -19.10 -42.18
CA ASN A 44 -0.98 -19.32 -41.53
C ASN A 44 -1.15 -19.22 -40.01
N SER A 45 -0.24 -19.87 -39.30
CA SER A 45 -0.18 -19.88 -37.85
C SER A 45 -0.21 -18.45 -37.27
N GLY A 46 -1.22 -18.14 -36.46
CA GLY A 46 -1.37 -16.85 -35.79
C GLY A 46 -2.06 -15.76 -36.63
N GLU A 47 -2.48 -16.08 -37.86
CA GLU A 47 -3.33 -15.20 -38.67
C GLU A 47 -4.81 -15.39 -38.32
N ILE A 48 -5.59 -14.34 -38.57
CA ILE A 48 -7.04 -14.34 -38.49
C ILE A 48 -7.63 -13.85 -39.82
N LEU A 49 -8.87 -14.24 -40.11
CA LEU A 49 -9.59 -13.71 -41.26
C LEU A 49 -10.26 -12.39 -40.90
N VAL A 50 -9.85 -11.31 -41.55
CA VAL A 50 -10.48 -9.98 -41.44
C VAL A 50 -11.05 -9.54 -42.77
N GLY A 51 -12.16 -8.81 -42.74
CA GLY A 51 -12.72 -8.19 -43.94
C GLY A 51 -11.83 -7.06 -44.45
N ASN A 52 -11.66 -6.97 -45.77
CA ASN A 52 -11.01 -5.84 -46.42
C ASN A 52 -12.03 -4.87 -47.06
N ALA A 53 -11.55 -3.76 -47.64
CA ALA A 53 -12.40 -2.74 -48.28
C ALA A 53 -13.25 -3.27 -49.46
N GLY A 54 -12.89 -4.42 -50.03
CA GLY A 54 -13.66 -5.13 -51.05
C GLY A 54 -14.64 -6.15 -50.52
N ASN A 55 -14.85 -6.22 -49.19
CA ASN A 55 -15.67 -7.22 -48.50
C ASN A 55 -15.19 -8.67 -48.69
N VAL A 56 -13.88 -8.87 -48.88
CA VAL A 56 -13.25 -10.20 -49.01
C VAL A 56 -12.52 -10.55 -47.72
N ALA A 57 -12.68 -11.77 -47.22
CA ALA A 57 -11.91 -12.29 -46.10
C ALA A 57 -10.43 -12.40 -46.49
N THR A 58 -9.55 -11.78 -45.71
CA THR A 58 -8.10 -11.77 -45.93
C THR A 58 -7.42 -12.25 -44.65
N ALA A 59 -6.45 -13.15 -44.77
CA ALA A 59 -5.60 -13.56 -43.66
C ALA A 59 -4.70 -12.40 -43.24
N VAL A 60 -4.74 -12.05 -41.95
CA VAL A 60 -3.95 -10.95 -41.38
C VAL A 60 -3.42 -11.39 -40.02
N THR A 61 -2.12 -11.16 -39.79
CA THR A 61 -1.52 -11.25 -38.46
C THR A 61 -1.98 -10.07 -37.60
N PRO A 62 -2.64 -10.29 -36.44
CA PRO A 62 -2.96 -9.21 -35.51
C PRO A 62 -1.69 -8.43 -35.13
N SER A 63 -1.76 -7.10 -35.13
CA SER A 63 -0.62 -6.24 -34.84
C SER A 63 -1.00 -5.11 -33.88
N GLY A 64 0.01 -4.52 -33.24
CA GLY A 64 -0.16 -3.44 -32.27
C GLY A 64 -0.07 -3.93 -30.83
N ASP A 65 -1.19 -3.95 -30.13
CA ASP A 65 -1.23 -4.19 -28.69
C ASP A 65 -1.56 -5.64 -28.33
N VAL A 66 -2.14 -6.37 -29.27
CA VAL A 66 -2.61 -7.75 -29.09
C VAL A 66 -1.87 -8.67 -30.04
N THR A 67 -1.50 -9.85 -29.57
CA THR A 67 -1.00 -10.96 -30.38
C THR A 67 -1.91 -12.19 -30.20
N VAL A 68 -2.03 -13.00 -31.24
CA VAL A 68 -2.76 -14.27 -31.21
C VAL A 68 -1.83 -15.38 -31.68
N SER A 69 -1.82 -16.49 -30.95
CA SER A 69 -1.07 -17.70 -31.32
C SER A 69 -1.96 -18.73 -32.01
N ASN A 70 -1.34 -19.66 -32.75
CA ASN A 70 -2.04 -20.81 -33.35
C ASN A 70 -2.66 -21.78 -32.32
N ALA A 71 -2.30 -21.67 -31.04
CA ALA A 71 -2.93 -22.39 -29.94
C ALA A 71 -4.22 -21.71 -29.44
N GLY A 72 -4.65 -20.61 -30.09
CA GLY A 72 -5.83 -19.83 -29.69
C GLY A 72 -5.59 -18.91 -28.50
N VAL A 73 -4.35 -18.73 -28.05
CA VAL A 73 -4.02 -17.78 -26.97
C VAL A 73 -3.96 -16.37 -27.54
N THR A 74 -4.76 -15.47 -26.99
CA THR A 74 -4.71 -14.03 -27.26
C THR A 74 -4.04 -13.33 -26.08
N THR A 75 -2.97 -12.57 -26.33
CA THR A 75 -2.23 -11.84 -25.28
C THR A 75 -2.16 -10.36 -25.58
N ILE A 76 -2.08 -9.55 -24.53
CA ILE A 76 -1.79 -8.11 -24.63
C ILE A 76 -0.30 -7.92 -24.35
N GLY A 77 0.38 -7.13 -25.17
CA GLY A 77 1.79 -6.82 -25.00
C GLY A 77 2.07 -6.09 -23.67
N ALA A 78 3.32 -6.17 -23.22
CA ALA A 78 3.75 -5.40 -22.06
C ALA A 78 3.52 -3.90 -22.28
N LYS A 79 3.03 -3.21 -21.24
CA LYS A 79 2.80 -1.75 -21.20
C LYS A 79 1.76 -1.22 -22.19
N LYS A 80 0.84 -2.07 -22.70
CA LYS A 80 -0.22 -1.63 -23.61
C LYS A 80 -1.49 -1.13 -22.92
N VAL A 81 -1.77 -1.59 -21.70
CA VAL A 81 -2.90 -1.11 -20.89
C VAL A 81 -2.47 0.13 -20.09
N GLY A 82 -3.06 1.28 -20.44
CA GLY A 82 -2.74 2.58 -19.80
C GLY A 82 -3.66 2.94 -18.64
N LYS A 83 -3.30 3.98 -17.87
CA LYS A 83 -4.04 4.42 -16.68
C LYS A 83 -5.53 4.68 -16.92
N ALA A 84 -5.89 5.33 -18.03
CA ALA A 84 -7.28 5.64 -18.39
C ALA A 84 -8.10 4.39 -18.74
N MET A 85 -7.44 3.26 -19.03
CA MET A 85 -8.09 1.96 -19.25
C MET A 85 -8.24 1.16 -17.95
N LEU A 86 -7.53 1.54 -16.88
CA LEU A 86 -7.48 0.83 -15.59
C LEU A 86 -8.37 1.44 -14.53
N VAL A 87 -8.57 2.76 -14.60
CA VAL A 87 -9.38 3.50 -13.64
C VAL A 87 -10.37 4.31 -14.45
N SER A 88 -11.67 4.11 -14.21
CA SER A 88 -12.67 5.03 -14.75
C SER A 88 -12.37 6.42 -14.19
N GLU A 89 -12.49 7.45 -15.02
CA GLU A 89 -12.32 8.86 -14.63
C GLU A 89 -13.46 9.34 -13.69
N SER A 90 -13.92 8.50 -12.77
CA SER A 90 -14.78 8.93 -11.69
C SER A 90 -13.92 9.65 -10.66
N GLU A 91 -14.24 10.91 -10.40
CA GLU A 91 -13.60 11.77 -9.39
C GLU A 91 -13.65 11.20 -7.95
N ALA A 92 -14.25 10.02 -7.76
CA ALA A 92 -14.35 9.30 -6.49
C ALA A 92 -13.15 8.39 -6.16
N VAL A 93 -12.12 8.31 -7.01
CA VAL A 93 -10.97 7.40 -6.82
C VAL A 93 -9.68 8.21 -6.54
N ALA A 94 -9.72 9.04 -5.51
CA ALA A 94 -8.53 9.75 -5.03
C ALA A 94 -7.79 8.84 -4.02
N GLY A 95 -6.94 7.91 -4.46
CA GLY A 95 -6.10 7.16 -3.50
C GLY A 95 -5.54 5.82 -3.95
N ASN A 96 -5.13 5.64 -5.22
CA ASN A 96 -4.62 4.35 -5.67
C ASN A 96 -3.08 4.34 -5.62
N ILE A 97 -2.50 3.44 -4.83
CA ILE A 97 -1.09 3.06 -4.92
C ILE A 97 -1.01 1.78 -5.74
N PHE A 98 -0.37 1.85 -6.90
CA PHE A 98 -0.02 0.68 -7.69
C PHE A 98 1.35 0.18 -7.24
N VAL A 99 1.39 -0.92 -6.48
CA VAL A 99 2.63 -1.55 -6.02
C VAL A 99 3.01 -2.65 -7.01
N SER A 100 4.18 -2.55 -7.63
CA SER A 100 4.75 -3.67 -8.38
C SER A 100 5.53 -4.56 -7.42
N THR A 101 5.18 -5.85 -7.34
CA THR A 101 5.86 -6.85 -6.50
C THR A 101 7.13 -7.40 -7.16
N GLY A 102 7.53 -6.86 -8.32
CA GLY A 102 8.70 -7.32 -9.08
C GLY A 102 8.51 -8.66 -9.79
N ALA A 103 7.33 -9.29 -9.70
CA ALA A 103 6.95 -10.44 -10.53
C ALA A 103 6.29 -9.94 -11.84
N ASP A 104 6.62 -10.58 -12.95
CA ASP A 104 6.42 -10.09 -14.33
C ASP A 104 4.96 -10.11 -14.83
N SER A 105 3.95 -9.89 -13.98
CA SER A 105 2.56 -9.91 -14.41
C SER A 105 1.66 -9.04 -13.54
N ALA A 106 1.12 -7.99 -14.17
CA ALA A 106 0.01 -7.15 -13.72
C ALA A 106 0.25 -6.17 -12.55
N ILE A 107 -0.59 -5.15 -12.55
CA ILE A 107 -0.77 -4.22 -11.44
C ILE A 107 -1.69 -4.94 -10.44
N ASP A 108 -1.12 -5.47 -9.37
CA ASP A 108 -1.91 -5.99 -8.26
C ASP A 108 -2.38 -4.82 -7.37
N GLU A 109 -3.67 -4.80 -7.04
CA GLU A 109 -4.22 -3.90 -6.03
C GLU A 109 -3.84 -4.42 -4.64
N VAL A 110 -2.69 -3.96 -4.14
CA VAL A 110 -2.25 -4.28 -2.78
C VAL A 110 -2.63 -3.11 -1.87
N ALA A 111 -3.63 -3.31 -1.02
CA ALA A 111 -3.98 -2.33 0.01
C ALA A 111 -2.80 -2.14 0.97
N VAL A 112 -2.31 -0.90 1.11
CA VAL A 112 -1.39 -0.54 2.20
C VAL A 112 -2.15 -0.72 3.50
N SER A 113 -1.79 -1.73 4.28
CA SER A 113 -2.46 -2.14 5.52
C SER A 113 -1.45 -2.52 6.60
N GLY A 114 -1.89 -2.44 7.86
CA GLY A 114 -1.02 -2.58 9.04
C GLY A 114 -0.62 -1.21 9.57
N ASP A 115 0.68 -0.98 9.71
CA ASP A 115 1.26 0.19 10.37
C ASP A 115 0.99 1.52 9.62
N ALA A 116 0.82 1.44 8.30
CA ALA A 116 0.34 2.54 7.48
C ALA A 116 -0.98 2.11 6.82
N THR A 117 -1.91 3.05 6.71
CA THR A 117 -3.18 2.90 5.99
C THR A 117 -3.33 4.07 5.03
N LEU A 118 -3.79 3.81 3.81
CA LEU A 118 -4.16 4.85 2.85
C LEU A 118 -5.68 4.88 2.69
N ALA A 119 -6.31 6.02 2.99
CA ALA A 119 -7.74 6.19 2.78
C ALA A 119 -8.07 6.36 1.29
N ALA A 120 -9.31 6.04 0.90
CA ALA A 120 -9.85 6.28 -0.44
C ALA A 120 -9.96 7.78 -0.82
N SER A 121 -9.58 8.69 0.09
CA SER A 121 -9.39 10.13 -0.14
C SER A 121 -7.92 10.53 -0.35
N GLY A 122 -6.99 9.57 -0.33
CA GLY A 122 -5.56 9.77 -0.55
C GLY A 122 -4.81 10.19 0.72
N ALA A 123 -5.51 10.27 1.86
CA ALA A 123 -4.88 10.52 3.15
C ALA A 123 -4.08 9.29 3.58
N LEU A 124 -2.76 9.45 3.70
CA LEU A 124 -1.88 8.48 4.32
C LEU A 124 -1.92 8.69 5.84
N THR A 125 -2.45 7.71 6.56
CA THR A 125 -2.45 7.68 8.03
C THR A 125 -1.46 6.63 8.52
N ILE A 126 -0.64 7.00 9.49
CA ILE A 126 0.19 6.05 10.24
C ILE A 126 -0.59 5.71 11.51
N ALA A 127 -0.72 4.42 11.84
CA ALA A 127 -1.46 4.02 13.04
C ALA A 127 -0.79 4.59 14.30
N ASP A 128 -1.59 4.99 15.29
CA ASP A 128 -1.07 5.56 16.55
C ASP A 128 -0.07 4.61 17.25
N SER A 129 -0.27 3.30 17.11
CA SER A 129 0.64 2.27 17.62
C SER A 129 2.04 2.33 17.00
N VAL A 130 2.18 2.86 15.78
CA VAL A 130 3.45 2.96 15.05
C VAL A 130 4.26 4.18 15.48
N LEU A 131 3.57 5.19 16.02
CA LEU A 131 4.20 6.32 16.68
C LEU A 131 4.48 6.02 18.15
N ASP A 132 4.38 4.76 18.58
CA ASP A 132 4.94 4.33 19.85
C ASP A 132 6.46 4.07 19.68
N GLY A 133 7.22 4.21 20.77
CA GLY A 133 8.67 4.02 20.64
C GLY A 133 9.11 2.57 20.50
N SER A 134 8.21 1.58 20.41
CA SER A 134 8.57 0.20 20.06
C SER A 134 8.90 0.07 18.57
N ASN A 135 8.36 0.96 17.73
CA ASN A 135 8.67 1.07 16.30
C ASN A 135 9.87 2.00 16.01
N VAL A 136 10.32 2.78 16.99
CA VAL A 136 11.62 3.48 16.94
C VAL A 136 12.67 2.54 17.53
N ALA A 137 13.81 2.38 16.84
CA ALA A 137 14.88 1.47 17.27
C ALA A 137 15.18 1.64 18.77
N ASN A 138 15.19 0.55 19.53
CA ASN A 138 15.59 0.53 20.94
C ASN A 138 16.96 1.21 21.06
N THR A 139 17.00 2.42 21.59
CA THR A 139 18.26 3.14 21.76
C THR A 139 18.89 2.71 23.07
N SER A 140 20.23 2.59 23.05
CA SER A 140 21.01 2.46 24.27
C SER A 140 20.72 3.66 25.19
N PRO A 141 20.91 3.54 26.52
CA PRO A 141 20.91 4.72 27.41
C PRO A 141 21.78 5.87 26.85
N ASP A 142 22.84 5.53 26.12
CA ASP A 142 23.58 6.43 25.25
C ASP A 142 22.89 6.49 23.87
N ASN A 143 22.05 7.49 23.69
CA ASN A 143 21.16 7.68 22.56
C ASN A 143 21.91 8.07 21.26
N VAL A 144 22.71 7.17 20.68
CA VAL A 144 23.50 7.42 19.45
C VAL A 144 22.61 7.72 18.24
N ILE A 145 21.42 7.11 18.20
CA ILE A 145 20.32 7.42 17.27
C ILE A 145 19.24 8.09 18.12
N GLY A 146 18.60 9.17 17.64
CA GLY A 146 17.55 9.88 18.40
C GLY A 146 16.38 8.97 18.82
N ALA A 147 15.72 9.30 19.94
CA ALA A 147 14.60 8.55 20.51
C ALA A 147 13.39 9.47 20.77
N ILE A 148 12.22 8.89 21.04
CA ILE A 148 10.98 9.64 21.27
C ILE A 148 10.97 10.26 22.68
N PRO A 149 10.77 11.60 22.81
CA PRO A 149 10.46 12.24 24.08
C PRO A 149 9.04 11.89 24.54
N VAL A 150 8.89 11.55 25.81
CA VAL A 150 7.60 11.36 26.48
C VAL A 150 7.39 12.48 27.49
N LEU A 151 6.17 13.02 27.55
CA LEU A 151 5.76 14.05 28.49
C LEU A 151 4.53 13.59 29.27
N TYR A 152 4.67 13.49 30.59
CA TYR A 152 3.59 13.18 31.49
C TYR A 152 3.11 14.44 32.19
N ARG A 153 1.79 14.62 32.27
CA ARG A 153 1.13 15.68 33.02
C ARG A 153 0.35 15.06 34.17
N ILE A 154 0.73 15.36 35.40
CA ILE A 154 0.20 14.77 36.62
C ILE A 154 -0.44 15.87 37.45
N ALA A 155 -1.73 15.72 37.78
CA ALA A 155 -2.39 16.62 38.71
C ALA A 155 -1.87 16.36 40.13
N VAL A 156 -1.59 17.43 40.87
CA VAL A 156 -1.22 17.37 42.28
C VAL A 156 -2.36 17.99 43.07
N GLU A 157 -2.99 17.17 43.92
CA GLU A 157 -4.06 17.63 44.82
C GLU A 157 -3.48 18.48 45.96
N ASP A 158 -4.33 19.29 46.60
CA ASP A 158 -3.94 20.11 47.75
C ASP A 158 -3.84 19.28 49.05
N ALA A 159 -2.93 18.30 49.07
CA ALA A 159 -2.72 17.38 50.18
C ALA A 159 -1.25 16.92 50.27
N SER A 160 -0.83 16.52 51.47
CA SER A 160 0.41 15.76 51.66
C SER A 160 0.19 14.31 51.27
N ALA A 161 0.44 13.96 50.01
CA ALA A 161 0.08 12.67 49.45
C ALA A 161 0.99 12.29 48.27
N ASN A 162 0.85 11.04 47.81
CA ASN A 162 1.46 10.58 46.57
C ASN A 162 0.43 10.67 45.44
N ASN A 163 0.81 11.33 44.34
CA ASN A 163 0.04 11.43 43.12
C ASN A 163 0.73 10.54 42.09
N ASP A 164 0.23 9.31 41.97
CA ASP A 164 0.87 8.24 41.21
C ASP A 164 0.19 8.05 39.86
N ILE A 165 0.99 7.89 38.81
CA ILE A 165 0.54 7.35 37.53
C ILE A 165 1.43 6.18 37.15
N THR A 166 0.87 5.21 36.41
CA THR A 166 1.64 4.07 35.91
C THR A 166 2.11 4.38 34.50
N SER A 167 3.42 4.29 34.25
CA SER A 167 3.98 4.44 32.91
C SER A 167 3.71 3.19 32.08
N THR A 168 3.27 3.36 30.84
CA THR A 168 3.20 2.27 29.84
C THR A 168 4.55 1.98 29.19
N HIS A 169 5.54 2.85 29.39
CA HIS A 169 6.83 2.79 28.70
C HIS A 169 7.99 2.87 29.68
N LYS A 170 9.11 2.26 29.32
CA LYS A 170 10.37 2.45 30.03
C LYS A 170 11.03 3.73 29.52
N PHE A 171 11.40 4.64 30.42
CA PHE A 171 12.02 5.91 30.02
C PHE A 171 12.99 6.44 31.08
N LEU A 172 13.97 7.20 30.62
CA LEU A 172 14.88 7.97 31.47
C LEU A 172 14.35 9.39 31.62
N VAL A 173 14.14 9.84 32.85
CA VAL A 173 13.72 11.22 33.15
C VAL A 173 14.84 12.20 32.77
N THR A 174 14.48 13.25 32.04
CA THR A 174 15.40 14.31 31.61
C THR A 174 15.05 15.69 32.18
N ASP A 175 13.78 15.91 32.54
CA ASP A 175 13.33 17.17 33.14
C ASP A 175 12.09 16.94 34.03
N PHE A 176 11.99 17.73 35.10
CA PHE A 176 10.84 17.75 36.01
C PHE A 176 10.52 19.20 36.38
N TRP A 177 9.27 19.60 36.18
CA TRP A 177 8.80 20.91 36.57
C TRP A 177 7.38 20.89 37.10
N PHE A 178 7.04 21.90 37.88
CA PHE A 178 5.74 22.05 38.50
C PHE A 178 5.20 23.44 38.24
N VAL A 179 3.91 23.52 37.90
CA VAL A 179 3.18 24.77 37.77
C VAL A 179 2.20 24.83 38.94
N GLY A 180 2.43 25.76 39.86
CA GLY A 180 1.55 25.97 41.00
C GLY A 180 0.14 26.36 40.56
N GLY A 181 -0.89 26.00 41.32
CA GLY A 181 -2.26 26.43 41.04
C GLY A 181 -2.49 27.94 41.25
N ALA A 182 -3.74 28.36 41.05
CA ALA A 182 -4.14 29.77 41.16
C ALA A 182 -4.04 30.33 42.59
N THR A 183 -4.08 29.47 43.60
CA THR A 183 -3.81 29.86 44.99
C THR A 183 -2.31 29.72 45.26
N PRO A 184 -1.62 30.77 45.74
CA PRO A 184 -0.21 30.68 46.11
C PRO A 184 0.08 29.64 47.19
N GLY A 185 1.35 29.25 47.33
CA GLY A 185 1.83 28.42 48.43
C GLY A 185 2.93 29.11 49.22
N VAL A 186 3.59 28.36 50.09
CA VAL A 186 4.82 28.78 50.78
C VAL A 186 5.97 27.85 50.38
N ALA A 187 7.20 28.19 50.76
CA ALA A 187 8.39 27.42 50.37
C ALA A 187 8.39 25.97 50.90
N GLU A 188 7.63 25.71 51.96
CA GLU A 188 7.43 24.39 52.56
C GLU A 188 6.40 23.54 51.78
N ASP A 189 5.58 24.15 50.93
CA ASP A 189 4.71 23.42 49.99
C ASP A 189 5.58 22.87 48.87
N THR A 190 5.94 21.59 48.92
CA THR A 190 6.92 21.00 48.00
C THR A 190 6.33 19.84 47.20
N VAL A 191 6.89 19.63 46.01
CA VAL A 191 6.64 18.44 45.20
C VAL A 191 7.95 17.76 44.85
N GLN A 192 7.99 16.44 44.89
CA GLN A 192 9.17 15.65 44.56
C GLN A 192 8.80 14.53 43.61
N LEU A 193 9.63 14.33 42.57
CA LEU A 193 9.50 13.22 41.65
C LEU A 193 10.26 11.98 42.16
N LEU A 194 9.58 10.83 42.18
CA LEU A 194 10.12 9.54 42.56
C LEU A 194 9.82 8.48 41.48
N ASN A 195 10.67 7.45 41.38
CA ASN A 195 10.41 6.23 40.58
C ASN A 195 9.51 5.22 41.34
N GLY A 196 8.52 5.73 42.06
CA GLY A 196 7.70 4.98 43.02
C GLY A 196 8.37 4.84 44.39
N THR A 197 9.66 4.49 44.47
CA THR A 197 10.35 4.30 45.76
C THR A 197 11.44 5.33 46.01
N ASN A 198 12.32 5.57 45.04
CA ASN A 198 13.50 6.42 45.21
C ASN A 198 13.25 7.79 44.59
N ALA A 199 13.78 8.83 45.24
CA ALA A 199 13.80 10.18 44.69
C ALA A 199 14.59 10.27 43.38
N ILE A 200 13.98 10.90 42.38
CA ILE A 200 14.60 11.30 41.12
C ILE A 200 14.96 12.77 41.17
N SER A 201 14.12 13.63 41.76
CA SER A 201 14.41 15.05 41.97
C SER A 201 14.67 15.37 43.43
N GLU A 202 15.19 16.56 43.71
CA GLU A 202 15.01 17.20 45.01
C GLU A 202 13.53 17.59 45.23
N ALA A 203 13.19 17.98 46.47
CA ALA A 203 11.89 18.57 46.76
C ALA A 203 11.85 20.01 46.19
N VAL A 204 10.97 20.22 45.20
CA VAL A 204 10.79 21.49 44.52
C VAL A 204 9.72 22.29 45.25
N ALA A 205 10.09 23.43 45.81
CA ALA A 205 9.17 24.33 46.49
C ALA A 205 8.24 25.04 45.50
N LYS A 206 6.95 25.08 45.83
CA LYS A 206 6.01 26.02 45.24
C LYS A 206 6.34 27.43 45.73
N THR A 207 6.07 28.42 44.89
CA THR A 207 6.35 29.82 45.22
C THR A 207 5.15 30.50 45.88
N THR A 208 5.41 31.69 46.42
CA THR A 208 4.44 32.61 47.01
C THR A 208 3.57 33.33 45.98
N ASP A 209 3.76 33.03 44.70
CA ASP A 209 3.03 33.62 43.58
C ASP A 209 2.16 32.55 42.92
N ALA A 210 0.98 32.96 42.45
CA ALA A 210 0.06 32.06 41.75
C ALA A 210 0.58 31.67 40.36
N ASN A 211 0.29 30.45 39.91
CA ASN A 211 0.58 29.98 38.55
C ASN A 211 2.06 29.98 38.15
N CYS A 212 2.98 30.05 39.11
CA CYS A 212 4.41 30.06 38.81
C CYS A 212 4.92 28.67 38.41
N LEU A 213 5.79 28.70 37.40
CA LEU A 213 6.63 27.58 37.02
C LEU A 213 7.84 27.49 37.95
N VAL A 214 8.04 26.33 38.55
CA VAL A 214 9.25 25.95 39.27
C VAL A 214 9.80 24.66 38.65
N ARG A 215 11.11 24.51 38.65
CA ARG A 215 11.80 23.36 38.02
C ARG A 215 12.71 22.69 39.03
N ALA A 216 12.89 21.39 38.89
CA ALA A 216 13.99 20.72 39.57
C ALA A 216 15.32 21.25 39.02
N THR A 217 16.24 21.49 39.93
CA THR A 217 17.61 21.89 39.70
C THR A 217 18.55 20.69 39.74
N GLN A 218 18.13 19.57 40.33
CA GLN A 218 18.92 18.34 40.40
C GLN A 218 18.07 17.12 40.03
N LEU A 219 18.59 16.31 39.11
CA LEU A 219 18.02 15.00 38.79
C LEU A 219 19.04 13.91 39.08
N ASN A 220 18.64 12.94 39.90
CA ASN A 220 19.43 11.76 40.19
C ASN A 220 19.30 10.76 39.03
N GLN A 221 20.28 10.75 38.15
CA GLN A 221 20.30 9.86 36.99
C GLN A 221 20.45 8.38 37.36
N SER A 222 20.96 8.06 38.57
CA SER A 222 21.05 6.67 39.04
C SER A 222 19.68 6.06 39.34
N THR A 223 18.68 6.89 39.67
CA THR A 223 17.31 6.48 39.97
C THR A 223 16.30 7.01 38.95
N GLY A 224 16.74 7.82 37.99
CA GLY A 224 15.91 8.49 36.98
C GLY A 224 15.26 7.58 35.94
N MET A 225 15.57 6.28 35.96
CA MET A 225 14.92 5.30 35.11
C MET A 225 13.56 4.89 35.69
N ILE A 226 12.50 5.01 34.89
CA ILE A 226 11.18 4.49 35.21
C ILE A 226 10.90 3.31 34.27
N ALA A 227 10.58 2.15 34.86
CA ALA A 227 10.28 0.93 34.11
C ALA A 227 8.94 1.03 33.37
N ALA A 228 8.75 0.22 32.32
CA ALA A 228 7.42 -0.05 31.79
C ALA A 228 6.58 -0.73 32.88
N GLY A 229 5.35 -0.25 33.09
CA GLY A 229 4.52 -0.62 34.24
C GLY A 229 4.99 -0.02 35.58
N GLY A 230 6.05 0.78 35.58
CA GLY A 230 6.58 1.45 36.77
C GLY A 230 5.76 2.67 37.16
N THR A 231 5.83 3.02 38.45
CA THR A 231 5.12 4.19 38.99
C THR A 231 5.95 5.47 38.78
N ILE A 232 5.33 6.46 38.15
CA ILE A 232 5.77 7.85 38.22
C ILE A 232 5.04 8.45 39.41
N ARG A 233 5.78 8.79 40.47
CA ARG A 233 5.22 9.29 41.71
C ARG A 233 5.58 10.74 41.93
N ILE A 234 4.57 11.58 42.14
CA ILE A 234 4.77 12.93 42.65
C ILE A 234 4.33 12.96 44.12
N THR A 235 5.30 12.99 45.02
CA THR A 235 5.03 13.18 46.45
C THR A 235 4.92 14.66 46.73
N SER A 236 3.76 15.08 47.22
CA SER A 236 3.52 16.45 47.68
C SER A 236 3.61 16.52 49.20
N VAL A 237 4.18 17.61 49.71
CA VAL A 237 4.13 18.00 51.12
C VAL A 237 3.39 19.32 51.18
N LYS A 238 2.30 19.34 51.95
CA LYS A 238 1.48 20.52 52.17
C LYS A 238 1.81 21.16 53.51
N ASN A 239 2.05 22.46 53.47
CA ASN A 239 1.97 23.39 54.61
C ASN A 239 0.73 24.27 54.47
N THR A 240 0.60 25.01 53.36
CA THR A 240 -0.55 25.88 53.10
C THR A 240 -1.35 25.41 51.91
N ASN A 241 -0.70 25.27 50.75
CA ASN A 241 -1.36 24.84 49.54
C ASN A 241 -0.37 24.33 48.48
N VAL A 242 -0.46 23.05 48.13
CA VAL A 242 0.43 22.39 47.17
C VAL A 242 -0.26 22.01 45.85
N ALA A 243 -1.53 22.41 45.65
CA ALA A 243 -2.22 22.09 44.40
C ALA A 243 -1.54 22.73 43.18
N GLY A 244 -1.52 21.98 42.08
CA GLY A 244 -0.96 22.40 40.81
C GLY A 244 -0.82 21.24 39.81
N THR A 245 0.05 21.40 38.83
CA THR A 245 0.33 20.38 37.81
C THR A 245 1.83 20.12 37.70
N ALA A 246 2.21 18.87 37.93
CA ALA A 246 3.54 18.35 37.72
C ALA A 246 3.71 17.85 36.28
N TYR A 247 4.86 18.12 35.69
CA TYR A 247 5.24 17.67 34.37
C TYR A 247 6.56 16.91 34.44
N VAL A 248 6.59 15.72 33.86
CA VAL A 248 7.78 14.86 33.81
C VAL A 248 8.09 14.60 32.35
N MET A 249 9.26 15.04 31.89
CA MET A 249 9.76 14.72 30.57
C MET A 249 10.83 13.64 30.67
N GLY A 250 10.83 12.74 29.70
CA GLY A 250 11.89 11.76 29.57
C GLY A 250 12.07 11.28 28.15
N ILE A 251 13.08 10.46 27.95
CA ILE A 251 13.37 9.79 26.69
C ILE A 251 13.06 8.32 26.87
N ARG A 252 12.22 7.76 26.00
CA ARG A 252 11.91 6.32 26.03
C ARG A 252 13.17 5.51 25.75
N VAL A 253 13.39 4.44 26.51
CA VAL A 253 14.55 3.56 26.37
C VAL A 253 14.12 2.09 26.28
N ALA A 254 15.01 1.27 25.73
CA ALA A 254 14.90 -0.19 25.67
C ALA A 254 14.69 -0.84 27.04
#